data_AF-A0A7W7YAR0-F1
#
_entry.id   AF-A0A7W7YAR0-F1
#
_cell.length_a   1.000
_cell.length_b   1.000
_cell.length_c   1.000
_cell.angle_alpha   90.00
_cell.angle_beta   90.00
_cell.angle_gamma   90.00
#
_symmetry.space_group_name_H-M   'P 1'
#
loop_
_entity.id
_entity.type
_entity.pdbx_description
1 polymer ?
#
loop_
_entity_poly.entity_id
_entity_poly.type
_entity_poly.pdbx_seq_one_letter_code
_entity_poly.pdbx_strand_id
1 'polypeptide(L)'
;MKDLILLSLQAAGVVLAADFAAGLVHWFEDAYVREDTPWLGRWLGRPNIVHHHLPRHMTHNTWWESNKELVMTMGMLIIAAAWLGCLTWHVWLFALVGGNANEVHKWAHRTRKENGRVISWLQDVRILQTPQHHAVHHTNPKDVHYCPVTNVLNPVLDAVRFWEGLEWLLKHTVGLKRQPDTSVPGQGAAPAWIVEMRRAG
;
A
#
# COMPACT_ATOMS: atom_id res chain seq x y z
N MET A 1 31.39 15.70 1.01
CA MET A 1 30.57 15.61 -0.23
C MET A 1 30.29 14.16 -0.62
N LYS A 2 31.29 13.30 -0.79
CA LYS A 2 31.09 11.87 -1.11
C LYS A 2 30.23 11.14 -0.07
N ASP A 3 30.47 11.39 1.22
CA ASP A 3 29.70 10.76 2.30
C ASP A 3 28.24 11.21 2.32
N LEU A 4 27.97 12.49 2.02
CA LEU A 4 26.61 13.01 1.94
C LEU A 4 25.84 12.37 0.78
N ILE A 5 26.47 12.24 -0.39
CA ILE A 5 25.87 11.58 -1.55
C ILE A 5 25.56 10.12 -1.21
N LEU A 6 26.49 9.40 -0.59
CA LEU A 6 26.30 8.01 -0.20
C LEU A 6 25.16 7.86 0.81
N LEU A 7 25.08 8.72 1.82
CA LEU A 7 24.00 8.72 2.81
C LEU A 7 22.64 8.98 2.15
N SER A 8 22.56 9.95 1.22
CA SER A 8 21.33 10.21 0.47
C SER A 8 20.90 9.02 -0.39
N LEU A 9 21.84 8.35 -1.05
CA LEU A 9 21.56 7.14 -1.84
C LEU A 9 21.10 5.99 -0.95
N GLN A 10 21.72 5.80 0.22
CA GLN A 10 21.29 4.78 1.19
C GLN A 10 19.88 5.07 1.71
N ALA A 11 19.59 6.32 2.08
CA ALA A 11 18.27 6.71 2.55
C ALA A 11 17.20 6.49 1.45
N ALA A 12 17.48 6.89 0.22
CA ALA A 12 16.60 6.64 -0.92
C ALA A 12 16.37 5.14 -1.15
N GLY A 13 17.44 4.34 -1.10
CA GLY A 13 17.34 2.88 -1.22
C GLY A 13 16.47 2.25 -0.14
N VAL A 14 16.56 2.72 1.11
CA VAL A 14 15.72 2.24 2.22
C VAL A 14 14.26 2.66 2.04
N VAL A 15 13.99 3.90 1.62
CA VAL A 15 12.63 4.38 1.33
C VAL A 15 11.99 3.53 0.23
N LEU A 16 12.72 3.26 -0.85
CA LEU A 16 12.24 2.40 -1.94
C LEU A 16 12.04 0.96 -1.46
N ALA A 17 12.93 0.41 -0.62
CA ALA A 17 12.73 -0.92 -0.06
C ALA A 17 11.44 -1.00 0.80
N ALA A 18 11.16 0.02 1.60
CA ALA A 18 9.92 0.10 2.38
C ALA A 18 8.67 0.25 1.50
N ASP A 19 8.76 1.07 0.43
CA ASP A 19 7.69 1.23 -0.56
C ASP A 19 7.41 -0.08 -1.33
N PHE A 20 8.47 -0.83 -1.68
CA PHE A 20 8.36 -2.15 -2.29
C PHE A 20 7.68 -3.15 -1.35
N ALA A 21 8.11 -3.19 -0.08
CA ALA A 21 7.51 -4.08 0.92
C ALA A 21 6.03 -3.76 1.16
N ALA A 22 5.67 -2.46 1.23
CA ALA A 22 4.28 -2.03 1.31
C ALA A 22 3.49 -2.43 0.04
N GLY A 23 4.10 -2.31 -1.14
CA GLY A 23 3.50 -2.77 -2.40
C GLY A 23 3.27 -4.28 -2.45
N LEU A 24 4.18 -5.09 -1.91
CA LEU A 24 3.99 -6.54 -1.78
C LEU A 24 2.81 -6.90 -0.89
N VAL A 25 2.67 -6.22 0.25
CA VAL A 25 1.53 -6.41 1.17
C VAL A 25 0.23 -6.00 0.48
N HIS A 26 0.21 -4.83 -0.15
CA HIS A 26 -0.95 -4.31 -0.88
C HIS A 26 -1.39 -5.25 -2.02
N TRP A 27 -0.45 -5.70 -2.85
CA TRP A 27 -0.71 -6.69 -3.90
C TRP A 27 -1.28 -7.99 -3.32
N PHE A 28 -0.72 -8.49 -2.22
CA PHE A 28 -1.20 -9.72 -1.59
C PHE A 28 -2.63 -9.57 -1.06
N GLU A 29 -2.94 -8.45 -0.41
CA GLU A 29 -4.29 -8.13 0.08
C GLU A 29 -5.30 -8.12 -1.06
N ASP A 30 -5.00 -7.41 -2.15
CA ASP A 30 -5.86 -7.31 -3.34
C ASP A 30 -6.07 -8.67 -4.01
N ALA A 31 -4.98 -9.39 -4.22
CA ALA A 31 -5.01 -10.60 -5.00
C ALA A 31 -5.61 -11.78 -4.22
N TYR A 32 -5.45 -11.85 -2.90
CA TYR A 32 -5.73 -13.08 -2.16
C TYR A 32 -6.57 -12.94 -0.89
N VAL A 33 -6.76 -11.73 -0.35
CA VAL A 33 -7.49 -11.55 0.91
C VAL A 33 -8.92 -11.08 0.66
N ARG A 34 -9.90 -11.79 1.20
CA ARG A 34 -11.32 -11.46 1.18
C ARG A 34 -11.88 -11.42 2.60
N GLU A 35 -13.09 -10.91 2.77
CA GLU A 35 -13.70 -10.75 4.09
C GLU A 35 -13.85 -12.07 4.87
N ASP A 36 -13.93 -13.20 4.16
CA ASP A 36 -14.03 -14.56 4.68
C ASP A 36 -12.67 -15.28 4.83
N THR A 37 -11.56 -14.62 4.47
CA THR A 37 -10.23 -15.22 4.63
C THR A 37 -9.93 -15.44 6.11
N PRO A 38 -9.59 -16.67 6.54
CA PRO A 38 -9.32 -16.97 7.94
C PRO A 38 -8.27 -16.03 8.54
N TRP A 39 -8.55 -15.52 9.74
CA TRP A 39 -7.68 -14.62 10.54
C TRP A 39 -7.48 -13.21 9.95
N LEU A 40 -7.41 -13.06 8.63
CA LEU A 40 -7.10 -11.80 7.95
C LEU A 40 -8.34 -11.04 7.49
N GLY A 41 -9.42 -11.74 7.13
CA GLY A 41 -10.53 -11.16 6.38
C GLY A 41 -11.24 -10.00 7.10
N ARG A 42 -11.42 -10.12 8.43
CA ARG A 42 -12.00 -9.05 9.25
C ARG A 42 -11.12 -7.79 9.29
N TRP A 43 -9.80 -7.95 9.34
CA TRP A 43 -8.86 -6.86 9.62
C TRP A 43 -8.29 -6.22 8.36
N LEU A 44 -8.14 -6.99 7.28
CA LEU A 44 -7.55 -6.55 6.01
C LEU A 44 -8.55 -6.66 4.86
N GLY A 45 -9.20 -7.83 4.69
CA GLY A 45 -10.08 -8.09 3.55
C GLY A 45 -11.29 -7.15 3.46
N ARG A 46 -12.04 -6.99 4.56
CA ARG A 46 -13.21 -6.10 4.59
C ARG A 46 -12.83 -4.62 4.40
N PRO A 47 -11.82 -4.08 5.11
CA PRO A 47 -11.32 -2.73 4.82
C PRO A 47 -10.86 -2.53 3.38
N ASN A 48 -10.20 -3.53 2.78
CA ASN A 48 -9.76 -3.45 1.39
C ASN A 48 -10.93 -3.44 0.39
N ILE A 49 -11.96 -4.26 0.63
CA ILE A 49 -13.21 -4.22 -0.16
C ILE A 49 -13.86 -2.84 -0.06
N VAL A 50 -13.95 -2.26 1.14
CA VAL A 50 -14.45 -0.88 1.32
C VAL A 50 -13.61 0.09 0.51
N HIS A 51 -12.29 -0.03 0.57
CA HIS A 51 -11.38 0.83 -0.16
C HIS A 51 -11.61 0.79 -1.68
N HIS A 52 -11.73 -0.40 -2.27
CA HIS A 52 -11.86 -0.56 -3.72
C HIS A 52 -13.22 -0.08 -4.26
N HIS A 53 -14.27 -0.12 -3.43
CA HIS A 53 -15.61 0.34 -3.79
C HIS A 53 -15.89 1.80 -3.42
N LEU A 54 -15.25 2.30 -2.36
CA LEU A 54 -15.43 3.64 -1.78
C LEU A 54 -14.05 4.23 -1.39
N PRO A 55 -13.19 4.60 -2.35
CA PRO A 55 -11.78 4.89 -2.09
C PRO A 55 -11.54 6.00 -1.06
N ARG A 56 -12.39 7.04 -1.09
CA ARG A 56 -12.31 8.15 -0.15
C ARG A 56 -12.76 7.82 1.28
N HIS A 57 -13.41 6.68 1.53
CA HIS A 57 -13.86 6.32 2.88
C HIS A 57 -12.70 6.29 3.89
N MET A 58 -11.52 5.80 3.47
CA MET A 58 -10.33 5.77 4.31
C MET A 58 -9.87 7.15 4.79
N THR A 59 -10.26 8.24 4.11
CA THR A 59 -9.81 9.60 4.46
C THR A 59 -10.38 10.10 5.78
N HIS A 60 -11.48 9.49 6.24
CA HIS A 60 -12.13 9.75 7.52
C HIS A 60 -11.46 9.05 8.71
N ASN A 61 -10.58 8.07 8.45
CA ASN A 61 -9.87 7.37 9.50
C ASN A 61 -8.82 8.28 10.15
N THR A 62 -8.73 8.18 11.47
CA THR A 62 -7.60 8.69 12.24
C THR A 62 -6.28 8.04 11.78
N TRP A 63 -5.14 8.63 12.18
CA TRP A 63 -3.83 8.04 11.90
C TRP A 63 -3.72 6.62 12.46
N TRP A 64 -4.18 6.39 13.70
CA TRP A 64 -4.11 5.07 14.34
C TRP A 64 -4.96 4.03 13.61
N GLU A 65 -6.20 4.37 13.26
CA GLU A 65 -7.08 3.45 12.52
C GLU A 65 -6.53 3.04 11.15
N SER A 66 -5.70 3.88 10.54
CA SER A 66 -5.09 3.57 9.23
C SER A 66 -3.78 2.79 9.35
N ASN A 67 -3.03 2.97 10.44
CA ASN A 67 -1.63 2.55 10.50
C ASN A 67 -1.31 1.54 11.61
N LYS A 68 -2.21 1.26 12.55
CA LYS A 68 -1.89 0.43 13.74
C LYS A 68 -1.29 -0.93 13.38
N GLU A 69 -1.78 -1.63 12.36
CA GLU A 69 -1.23 -2.92 11.93
C GLU A 69 0.20 -2.78 11.42
N LEU A 70 0.47 -1.74 10.61
CA LEU A 70 1.80 -1.44 10.07
C LEU A 70 2.76 -1.01 11.19
N VAL A 71 2.33 -0.13 12.10
CA VAL A 71 3.11 0.32 13.25
C VAL A 71 3.47 -0.83 14.17
N MET A 72 2.51 -1.72 14.48
CA MET A 72 2.78 -2.92 15.28
C MET A 72 3.78 -3.84 14.59
N THR A 73 3.61 -4.07 13.28
CA THR A 73 4.52 -4.92 12.48
C THR A 73 5.94 -4.34 12.46
N MET A 74 6.07 -3.04 12.21
CA MET A 74 7.37 -2.37 12.20
C MET A 74 7.99 -2.28 13.60
N GLY A 75 7.18 -2.14 14.66
CA GLY A 75 7.63 -2.21 16.04
C GLY A 75 8.24 -3.58 16.38
N MET A 76 7.57 -4.67 15.95
CA MET A 76 8.12 -6.02 16.10
C MET A 76 9.43 -6.21 15.33
N LEU A 77 9.53 -5.66 14.11
CA LEU A 77 10.77 -5.67 13.32
C LEU A 77 11.92 -4.97 14.07
N ILE A 78 11.66 -3.80 14.65
CA ILE A 78 12.66 -3.05 15.44
C ILE A 78 13.11 -3.87 16.65
N ILE A 79 12.19 -4.47 17.40
CA ILE A 79 12.50 -5.29 18.57
C ILE A 79 13.34 -6.50 18.17
N ALA A 80 12.96 -7.20 17.10
CA ALA A 80 13.71 -8.35 16.59
C ALA A 80 15.13 -7.94 16.14
N ALA A 81 15.27 -6.84 15.41
CA ALA A 81 16.56 -6.32 14.99
C ALA A 81 17.45 -5.93 16.18
N ALA A 82 16.87 -5.33 17.22
CA ALA A 82 17.58 -5.02 18.46
C ALA A 82 18.06 -6.29 19.16
N TRP A 83 17.19 -7.29 19.28
CA TRP A 83 17.50 -8.56 19.92
C TRP A 83 18.59 -9.35 19.18
N LEU A 84 18.60 -9.29 17.85
CA LEU A 84 19.63 -9.91 17.00
C LEU A 84 20.92 -9.07 16.86
N GLY A 85 21.00 -7.89 17.49
CA GLY A 85 22.17 -7.02 17.43
C GLY A 85 22.39 -6.36 16.05
N CYS A 86 21.35 -6.27 15.22
CA CYS A 86 21.42 -5.70 13.86
C CYS A 86 20.57 -4.43 13.68
N LEU A 87 20.16 -3.78 14.77
CA LEU A 87 19.41 -2.52 14.72
C LEU A 87 20.30 -1.37 14.21
N THR A 88 19.99 -0.88 13.01
CA THR A 88 20.68 0.25 12.38
C THR A 88 19.71 1.41 12.11
N TRP A 89 20.23 2.57 11.72
CA TRP A 89 19.37 3.67 11.27
C TRP A 89 18.57 3.32 10.00
N HIS A 90 19.06 2.39 9.17
CA HIS A 90 18.31 1.87 8.01
C HIS A 90 17.06 1.13 8.46
N VAL A 91 17.15 0.30 9.51
CA VAL A 91 15.98 -0.39 10.09
C VAL A 91 14.97 0.61 10.64
N TRP A 92 15.45 1.65 11.35
CA TRP A 92 14.58 2.72 11.84
C TRP A 92 13.88 3.48 10.71
N LEU A 93 14.59 3.85 9.65
CA LEU A 93 14.01 4.54 8.51
C LEU A 93 13.01 3.65 7.76
N PHE A 94 13.35 2.38 7.54
CA PHE A 94 12.45 1.40 6.94
C PHE A 94 11.15 1.27 7.75
N ALA A 95 11.28 1.11 9.07
CA ALA A 95 10.15 1.00 9.99
C ALA A 95 9.29 2.27 10.02
N LEU A 96 9.92 3.45 9.96
CA LEU A 96 9.20 4.73 9.92
C LEU A 96 8.37 4.87 8.63
N VAL A 97 8.97 4.55 7.48
CA VAL A 97 8.28 4.63 6.18
C VAL A 97 7.20 3.56 6.08
N GLY A 98 7.54 2.30 6.37
CA GLY A 98 6.61 1.18 6.32
C GLY A 98 5.44 1.34 7.30
N GLY A 99 5.71 1.86 8.50
CA GLY A 99 4.69 2.11 9.53
C GLY A 99 3.71 3.23 9.17
N ASN A 100 4.02 4.05 8.16
CA ASN A 100 3.19 5.15 7.69
C ASN A 100 2.73 4.97 6.24
N ALA A 101 2.93 3.79 5.63
CA ALA A 101 2.58 3.57 4.22
C ALA A 101 1.08 3.83 3.95
N ASN A 102 0.20 3.40 4.87
CA ASN A 102 -1.25 3.67 4.76
C ASN A 102 -1.61 5.14 4.95
N GLU A 103 -0.83 5.91 5.72
CA GLU A 103 -1.01 7.36 5.81
C GLU A 103 -0.68 8.04 4.48
N VAL A 104 0.43 7.64 3.83
CA VAL A 104 0.79 8.17 2.50
C VAL A 104 -0.24 7.76 1.45
N HIS A 105 -0.69 6.51 1.46
CA HIS A 105 -1.79 6.02 0.63
C HIS A 105 -3.05 6.88 0.83
N LYS A 106 -3.44 7.15 2.09
CA LYS A 106 -4.59 8.01 2.42
C LYS A 106 -4.45 9.41 1.85
N TRP A 107 -3.25 10.00 1.86
CA TRP A 107 -3.01 11.31 1.26
C TRP A 107 -3.19 11.31 -0.27
N ALA A 108 -3.04 10.17 -0.95
CA ALA A 108 -3.33 10.05 -2.38
C ALA A 108 -4.84 10.11 -2.68
N HIS A 109 -5.70 9.77 -1.71
CA HIS A 109 -7.17 9.87 -1.82
C HIS A 109 -7.75 11.21 -1.37
N ARG A 110 -6.94 12.03 -0.68
CA ARG A 110 -7.33 13.37 -0.21
C ARG A 110 -7.19 14.41 -1.30
N THR A 111 -8.03 15.44 -1.23
CA THR A 111 -7.90 16.66 -2.03
C THR A 111 -6.68 17.45 -1.54
N ARG A 112 -6.16 18.32 -2.41
CA ARG A 112 -5.06 19.25 -2.07
C ARG A 112 -5.36 20.09 -0.82
N LYS A 113 -6.62 20.51 -0.66
CA LYS A 113 -7.07 21.29 0.50
C LYS A 113 -6.98 20.46 1.80
N GLU A 114 -7.41 19.20 1.75
CA GLU A 114 -7.34 18.27 2.89
C GLU A 114 -5.90 17.92 3.28
N ASN A 115 -5.00 17.79 2.30
CA ASN A 115 -3.57 17.50 2.53
C ASN A 115 -2.79 18.71 3.08
N GLY A 116 -3.27 19.93 2.86
CA GLY A 116 -2.55 21.14 3.21
C GLY A 116 -1.26 21.34 2.39
N ARG A 117 -0.50 22.39 2.73
CA ARG A 117 0.62 22.87 1.89
C ARG A 117 1.80 21.90 1.84
N VAL A 118 2.15 21.28 2.97
CA VAL A 118 3.36 20.45 3.09
C VAL A 118 3.22 19.16 2.29
N ILE A 119 2.15 18.39 2.55
CA ILE A 119 1.91 17.13 1.84
C ILE A 119 1.69 17.36 0.35
N SER A 120 0.91 18.39 0.01
CA SER A 120 0.69 18.74 -1.40
C SER A 120 1.99 19.13 -2.11
N TRP A 121 2.88 19.88 -1.46
CA TRP A 121 4.17 20.22 -2.02
C TRP A 121 5.06 18.98 -2.21
N LEU A 122 5.11 18.07 -1.23
CA LEU A 122 5.84 16.80 -1.34
C LEU A 122 5.33 15.91 -2.48
N GLN A 123 4.02 15.94 -2.75
CA GLN A 123 3.40 15.30 -3.91
C GLN A 123 3.78 16.02 -5.22
N ASP A 124 3.78 17.36 -5.25
CA ASP A 124 4.17 18.14 -6.44
C ASP A 124 5.61 17.83 -6.88
N VAL A 125 6.54 17.70 -5.92
CA VAL A 125 7.94 17.35 -6.17
C VAL A 125 8.19 15.83 -6.26
N ARG A 126 7.13 15.02 -6.27
CA ARG A 126 7.16 13.56 -6.48
C ARG A 126 7.94 12.75 -5.44
N ILE A 127 8.14 13.31 -4.25
CA ILE A 127 8.71 12.58 -3.11
C ILE A 127 7.68 11.60 -2.56
N LEU A 128 6.44 12.06 -2.41
CA LEU A 128 5.30 11.22 -2.01
C LEU A 128 4.47 10.82 -3.21
N GLN A 129 3.78 9.70 -3.08
CA GLN A 129 2.87 9.24 -4.11
C GLN A 129 1.77 10.27 -4.39
N THR A 130 1.57 10.58 -5.66
CA THR A 130 0.57 11.56 -6.10
C THR A 130 -0.80 10.93 -6.32
N PRO A 131 -1.91 11.68 -6.14
CA PRO A 131 -3.26 11.18 -6.41
C PRO A 131 -3.42 10.60 -7.83
N GLN A 132 -2.82 11.24 -8.84
CA GLN A 132 -2.91 10.78 -10.23
C GLN A 132 -2.19 9.44 -10.45
N HIS A 133 -1.07 9.23 -9.76
CA HIS A 133 -0.31 7.99 -9.83
C HIS A 133 -1.08 6.85 -9.17
N HIS A 134 -1.66 7.11 -8.00
CA HIS A 134 -2.48 6.12 -7.31
C HIS A 134 -3.81 5.83 -8.03
N ALA A 135 -4.39 6.81 -8.74
CA ALA A 135 -5.62 6.60 -9.51
C ALA A 135 -5.46 5.56 -10.64
N VAL A 136 -4.24 5.34 -11.14
CA VAL A 136 -3.96 4.27 -12.11
C VAL A 136 -4.26 2.90 -11.49
N HIS A 137 -3.87 2.69 -10.23
CA HIS A 137 -4.17 1.45 -9.50
C HIS A 137 -5.69 1.22 -9.37
N HIS A 138 -6.48 2.27 -9.13
CA HIS A 138 -7.94 2.16 -9.06
C HIS A 138 -8.64 2.03 -10.41
N THR A 139 -7.90 2.14 -11.52
CA THR A 139 -8.45 1.96 -12.87
C THR A 139 -8.45 0.48 -13.23
N ASN A 140 -9.55 0.01 -13.82
CA ASN A 140 -9.67 -1.39 -14.23
C ASN A 140 -8.50 -1.79 -15.14
N PRO A 141 -7.89 -2.98 -14.93
CA PRO A 141 -8.38 -4.07 -14.09
C PRO A 141 -7.83 -4.13 -12.65
N LYS A 142 -7.19 -3.07 -12.14
CA LYS A 142 -6.66 -2.95 -10.77
C LYS A 142 -5.57 -3.96 -10.40
N ASP A 143 -4.63 -4.17 -11.32
CA ASP A 143 -3.54 -5.14 -11.21
C ASP A 143 -2.14 -4.52 -11.36
N VAL A 144 -2.04 -3.20 -11.21
CA VAL A 144 -0.80 -2.41 -11.34
C VAL A 144 -0.68 -1.37 -10.23
N HIS A 145 0.48 -0.72 -10.14
CA HIS A 145 0.73 0.43 -9.25
C HIS A 145 0.54 0.16 -7.74
N TYR A 146 1.00 -1.01 -7.26
CA TYR A 146 0.81 -1.43 -5.88
C TYR A 146 1.62 -0.67 -4.82
N CYS A 147 2.81 -0.16 -5.14
CA CYS A 147 3.65 0.57 -4.18
C CYS A 147 2.99 1.91 -3.82
N PRO A 148 2.63 2.18 -2.54
CA PRO A 148 1.78 3.33 -2.18
C PRO A 148 2.53 4.57 -1.69
N VAL A 149 3.84 4.50 -1.49
CA VAL A 149 4.61 5.56 -0.82
C VAL A 149 5.21 6.55 -1.82
N THR A 150 5.78 6.07 -2.92
CA THR A 150 6.46 6.91 -3.92
C THR A 150 5.86 6.74 -5.32
N ASN A 151 6.30 7.58 -6.26
CA ASN A 151 5.99 7.42 -7.68
C ASN A 151 7.05 6.57 -8.43
N VAL A 152 8.10 6.10 -7.76
CA VAL A 152 9.31 5.61 -8.43
C VAL A 152 9.21 4.14 -8.82
N LEU A 153 8.73 3.27 -7.93
CA LEU A 153 8.79 1.82 -8.16
C LEU A 153 7.75 1.31 -9.15
N ASN A 154 6.53 1.84 -9.12
CA ASN A 154 5.44 1.32 -9.96
C ASN A 154 5.80 1.28 -11.46
N PRO A 155 6.32 2.36 -12.09
CA PRO A 155 6.70 2.30 -13.50
C PRO A 155 7.74 1.22 -13.81
N VAL A 156 8.66 0.94 -12.88
CA VAL A 156 9.70 -0.08 -13.05
C VAL A 156 9.10 -1.48 -12.92
N LEU A 157 8.35 -1.74 -11.84
CA LEU A 157 7.76 -3.05 -11.54
C LEU A 157 6.72 -3.46 -12.59
N ASP A 158 5.91 -2.50 -13.05
CA ASP A 158 4.88 -2.76 -14.05
C ASP A 158 5.49 -2.98 -15.44
N ALA A 159 6.55 -2.23 -15.80
CA ALA A 159 7.27 -2.42 -17.07
C ALA A 159 7.88 -3.83 -17.19
N VAL A 160 8.35 -4.41 -16.08
CA VAL A 160 8.87 -5.79 -16.05
C VAL A 160 7.80 -6.83 -15.73
N ARG A 161 6.51 -6.43 -15.65
CA ARG A 161 5.36 -7.29 -15.32
C ARG A 161 5.57 -8.11 -14.04
N PHE A 162 6.17 -7.48 -13.04
CA PHE A 162 6.57 -8.13 -11.79
C PHE A 162 5.40 -8.85 -11.10
N TRP A 163 4.25 -8.16 -10.97
CA TRP A 163 3.07 -8.68 -10.28
C TRP A 163 2.44 -9.85 -11.03
N GLU A 164 2.26 -9.72 -12.34
CA GLU A 164 1.75 -10.79 -13.19
C GLU A 164 2.67 -12.02 -13.16
N GLY A 165 3.99 -11.81 -13.16
CA GLY A 165 4.98 -12.87 -13.04
C GLY A 165 4.88 -13.62 -11.71
N LEU A 166 4.64 -12.88 -10.61
CA LEU A 166 4.46 -13.47 -9.29
C LEU A 166 3.16 -14.27 -9.18
N GLU A 167 2.05 -13.75 -9.74
CA GLU A 167 0.78 -14.48 -9.83
C GLU A 167 0.91 -15.74 -10.71
N TRP A 168 1.61 -15.64 -11.84
CA TRP A 168 1.91 -16.79 -12.69
C TRP A 168 2.69 -17.85 -11.92
N LEU A 169 3.74 -17.45 -11.19
CA LEU A 169 4.55 -18.36 -10.40
C LEU A 169 3.72 -19.08 -9.33
N LEU A 170 2.93 -18.34 -8.55
CA LEU A 170 2.09 -18.90 -7.50
C LEU A 170 1.04 -19.88 -8.05
N LYS A 171 0.43 -19.55 -9.19
CA LYS A 171 -0.51 -20.44 -9.86
C LYS A 171 0.13 -21.76 -10.29
N HIS A 172 1.35 -21.74 -10.84
CA HIS A 172 2.00 -22.94 -11.38
C HIS A 172 2.78 -23.74 -10.34
N THR A 173 3.15 -23.14 -9.22
CA THR A 173 3.92 -23.82 -8.16
C THR A 173 3.02 -24.37 -7.05
N VAL A 174 2.02 -23.59 -6.61
CA VAL A 174 1.16 -23.95 -5.47
C VAL A 174 -0.33 -23.93 -5.81
N GLY A 175 -0.70 -23.67 -7.07
CA GLY A 175 -2.10 -23.66 -7.49
C GLY A 175 -2.90 -22.43 -7.04
N LEU A 176 -2.26 -21.47 -6.39
CA LEU A 176 -2.92 -20.28 -5.84
C LEU A 176 -3.26 -19.29 -6.97
N LYS A 177 -4.54 -18.92 -7.09
CA LYS A 177 -5.03 -18.01 -8.13
C LYS A 177 -5.54 -16.72 -7.50
N ARG A 178 -5.29 -15.60 -8.18
CA ARG A 178 -5.88 -14.31 -7.85
C ARG A 178 -7.39 -14.45 -7.73
N GLN A 179 -7.94 -13.92 -6.64
CA GLN A 179 -9.37 -13.87 -6.40
C GLN A 179 -10.01 -12.70 -7.17
N PRO A 180 -11.29 -12.80 -7.57
CA PRO A 180 -11.98 -11.70 -8.23
C PRO A 180 -12.17 -10.50 -7.29
N ASP A 181 -12.08 -9.29 -7.83
CA ASP A 181 -12.40 -8.03 -7.16
C ASP A 181 -13.77 -7.54 -7.65
N THR A 182 -14.77 -7.55 -6.78
CA THR A 182 -16.15 -7.19 -7.11
C THR A 182 -16.36 -5.71 -7.45
N SER A 183 -15.34 -4.86 -7.26
CA SER A 183 -15.35 -3.47 -7.74
C SER A 183 -14.97 -3.35 -9.22
N VAL A 184 -14.41 -4.41 -9.82
CA VAL A 184 -14.08 -4.49 -11.24
C VAL A 184 -15.28 -5.06 -12.02
N PRO A 185 -15.72 -4.40 -13.11
CA PRO A 185 -16.83 -4.89 -13.94
C PRO A 185 -16.60 -6.34 -14.42
N GLY A 186 -17.61 -7.19 -14.24
CA GLY A 186 -17.56 -8.60 -14.66
C GLY A 186 -16.93 -9.57 -13.66
N GLN A 187 -16.44 -9.09 -12.50
CA GLN A 187 -15.82 -9.92 -11.46
C GLN A 187 -16.73 -10.19 -10.24
N GLY A 188 -18.05 -10.15 -10.44
CA GLY A 188 -19.05 -10.40 -9.41
C GLY A 188 -19.80 -9.14 -8.98
N ALA A 189 -20.74 -9.30 -8.05
CA ALA A 189 -21.55 -8.21 -7.52
C ALA A 189 -20.92 -7.60 -6.27
N ALA A 190 -21.06 -6.28 -6.11
CA ALA A 190 -20.70 -5.60 -4.87
C ALA A 190 -21.51 -6.21 -3.69
N PRO A 191 -20.89 -6.45 -2.52
CA PRO A 191 -21.61 -6.90 -1.33
C PRO A 191 -22.77 -5.97 -0.97
N ALA A 192 -23.89 -6.51 -0.46
CA ALA A 192 -25.07 -5.72 -0.13
C ALA A 192 -24.76 -4.57 0.86
N TRP A 193 -23.90 -4.85 1.84
CA TRP A 193 -23.46 -3.87 2.83
C TRP A 193 -22.62 -2.73 2.24
N ILE A 194 -21.91 -2.94 1.11
CA ILE A 194 -21.23 -1.86 0.38
C ILE A 194 -22.26 -0.93 -0.28
N VAL A 195 -23.33 -1.49 -0.85
CA VAL A 195 -24.42 -0.72 -1.47
C VAL A 195 -25.12 0.14 -0.41
N GLU A 196 -25.33 -0.40 0.78
CA GLU A 196 -25.88 0.34 1.92
C GLU A 196 -24.96 1.48 2.37
N MET A 197 -23.65 1.23 2.50
CA MET A 197 -22.68 2.27 2.84
C MET A 197 -22.67 3.41 1.83
N ARG A 198 -22.79 3.11 0.53
CA ARG A 198 -22.86 4.14 -0.53
C ARG A 198 -24.12 5.00 -0.44
N ARG A 199 -25.22 4.48 0.07
CA ARG A 199 -26.48 5.24 0.25
C ARG A 199 -26.48 6.11 1.50
N ALA A 200 -25.64 5.78 2.48
CA ALA A 200 -25.60 6.45 3.77
C ALA A 200 -24.62 7.64 3.86
N GLY A 201 -23.68 7.75 2.91
CA GLY A 201 -22.71 8.85 2.80
C GLY A 201 -23.07 9.84 1.72
#